data_AF-A0A2A5MA35-F1
#
_entry.id   AF-A0A2A5MA35-F1
#
_cell.length_a   1.000
_cell.length_b   1.000
_cell.length_c   1.000
_cell.angle_alpha   90.00
_cell.angle_beta   90.00
_cell.angle_gamma   90.00
#
_symmetry.space_group_name_H-M   'P 1'
#
loop_
_entity.id
_entity.type
_entity.pdbx_description
1 polymer ?
#
loop_
_entity_poly.entity_id
_entity_poly.type
_entity_poly.pdbx_seq_one_letter_code
_entity_poly.pdbx_strand_id
1 'polypeptide(L)'
;HFKTQQGIKNLTNQEAAELIAKDRESHQRDLYNAIENKDFPKWKVQVQILAEKDIEKLGFNPFDLTKIWPHSLVPLMDIGEMILNKNPQNYFNEIEQAAFSPSNIVPGIGFSPDKMLQARIFSYPDAQRYRIGTNYHLLPVNRAKSEVNTYNVAGAMNFDSYKNDAAYYEPNSYDNSPKEDKSYLEPDLVLEGVAQRYAPLDNDFYTQPRALFNLMNDDQKTQLFHNIAASMEGVDEKIITRALEHFEKISPDYAKGIKKALEK
;
A
#
# COMPACT_ATOMS: atom_id res chain seq x y z
N HIS A 1 -3.63 -7.73 -5.96
CA HIS A 1 -4.81 -7.00 -6.50
C HIS A 1 -6.05 -7.36 -5.69
N PHE A 2 -6.78 -6.37 -5.17
CA PHE A 2 -8.07 -6.56 -4.50
C PHE A 2 -9.15 -5.88 -5.33
N LYS A 3 -9.90 -6.64 -6.12
CA LYS A 3 -10.94 -6.09 -7.01
C LYS A 3 -12.29 -6.09 -6.30
N THR A 4 -12.87 -4.90 -6.10
CA THR A 4 -14.21 -4.76 -5.49
C THR A 4 -15.25 -5.53 -6.29
N GLN A 5 -16.15 -6.21 -5.59
CA GLN A 5 -17.31 -6.88 -6.19
C GLN A 5 -18.57 -6.01 -6.21
N GLN A 6 -18.52 -4.80 -5.65
CA GLN A 6 -19.63 -3.83 -5.61
C GLN A 6 -19.64 -2.93 -6.87
N GLY A 7 -18.58 -3.02 -7.68
CA GLY A 7 -18.32 -2.14 -8.81
C GLY A 7 -17.60 -0.86 -8.41
N ILE A 8 -16.87 -0.27 -9.37
CA ILE A 8 -16.22 1.03 -9.17
C ILE A 8 -17.28 2.14 -9.27
N LYS A 9 -17.38 2.95 -8.22
CA LYS A 9 -18.22 4.15 -8.15
C LYS A 9 -17.36 5.28 -7.59
N ASN A 10 -17.54 6.48 -8.14
CA ASN A 10 -16.76 7.67 -7.78
C ASN A 10 -17.71 8.84 -7.51
N LEU A 11 -17.24 9.83 -6.76
CA LEU A 11 -17.89 11.12 -6.60
C LEU A 11 -17.13 12.16 -7.44
N THR A 12 -17.87 13.03 -8.13
CA THR A 12 -17.31 14.25 -8.72
C THR A 12 -16.89 15.23 -7.62
N ASN A 13 -16.07 16.23 -7.94
CA ASN A 13 -15.67 17.25 -6.96
C ASN A 13 -16.88 17.97 -6.33
N GLN A 14 -17.94 18.22 -7.11
CA GLN A 14 -19.14 18.86 -6.59
C GLN A 14 -19.89 17.93 -5.62
N GLU A 15 -20.14 16.69 -6.01
CA GLU A 15 -20.82 15.71 -5.15
C GLU A 15 -20.04 15.46 -3.86
N ALA A 16 -18.70 15.36 -3.96
CA ALA A 16 -17.82 15.21 -2.81
C ALA A 16 -17.89 16.44 -1.88
N ALA A 17 -17.87 17.66 -2.42
CA ALA A 17 -17.98 18.89 -1.62
C ALA A 17 -19.34 18.98 -0.91
N GLU A 18 -20.43 18.65 -1.59
CA GLU A 18 -21.77 18.63 -1.00
C GLU A 18 -21.90 17.55 0.08
N LEU A 19 -21.32 16.37 -0.14
CA LEU A 19 -21.30 15.30 0.83
C LEU A 19 -20.48 15.70 2.05
N ILE A 20 -19.26 16.23 1.86
CA ILE A 20 -18.41 16.71 2.95
C ILE A 20 -19.12 17.84 3.71
N ALA A 21 -19.86 18.74 3.08
CA ALA A 21 -20.60 19.77 3.79
C ALA A 21 -21.68 19.19 4.73
N LYS A 22 -22.24 18.02 4.41
CA LYS A 22 -23.29 17.35 5.20
C LYS A 22 -22.72 16.36 6.21
N ASP A 23 -21.72 15.58 5.82
CA ASP A 23 -21.19 14.46 6.59
C ASP A 23 -19.70 14.21 6.30
N ARG A 24 -18.85 14.58 7.27
CA ARG A 24 -17.39 14.36 7.20
C ARG A 24 -17.03 12.89 7.38
N GLU A 25 -17.93 12.10 7.97
CA GLU A 25 -17.72 10.70 8.30
C GLU A 25 -18.43 9.77 7.31
N SER A 26 -18.77 10.27 6.11
CA SER A 26 -19.63 9.59 5.14
C SER A 26 -19.17 8.17 4.81
N HIS A 27 -17.88 7.96 4.56
CA HIS A 27 -17.35 6.63 4.24
C HIS A 27 -17.28 5.71 5.48
N GLN A 28 -17.04 6.25 6.68
CA GLN A 28 -17.10 5.49 7.92
C GLN A 28 -18.55 5.03 8.18
N ARG A 29 -19.52 5.92 8.01
CA ARG A 29 -20.95 5.64 8.15
C ARG A 29 -21.41 4.60 7.13
N ASP A 30 -21.00 4.75 5.87
CA ASP A 30 -21.32 3.81 4.79
C ASP A 30 -20.85 2.39 5.12
N LEU A 31 -19.56 2.21 5.41
CA LEU A 31 -18.99 0.91 5.75
C LEU A 31 -19.62 0.30 7.01
N TYR A 32 -19.80 1.10 8.06
CA TYR A 32 -20.41 0.65 9.31
C TYR A 32 -21.84 0.15 9.07
N ASN A 33 -22.66 0.95 8.40
CA ASN A 33 -24.06 0.62 8.14
C ASN A 33 -24.20 -0.57 7.18
N ALA A 34 -23.35 -0.69 6.17
CA ALA A 34 -23.34 -1.84 5.27
C ALA A 34 -23.15 -3.15 6.07
N ILE A 35 -22.16 -3.17 6.98
CA ILE A 35 -21.90 -4.32 7.83
C ILE A 35 -23.05 -4.59 8.81
N GLU A 36 -23.60 -3.56 9.48
CA GLU A 36 -24.76 -3.73 10.39
C GLU A 36 -25.99 -4.30 9.66
N ASN A 37 -26.21 -3.88 8.41
CA ASN A 37 -27.29 -4.36 7.57
C ASN A 37 -27.01 -5.71 6.88
N LYS A 38 -25.87 -6.35 7.21
CA LYS A 38 -25.40 -7.61 6.60
C LYS A 38 -25.14 -7.54 5.09
N ASP A 39 -24.97 -6.33 4.56
CA ASP A 39 -24.48 -6.08 3.21
C ASP A 39 -22.95 -6.07 3.22
N PHE A 40 -22.35 -7.25 3.38
CA PHE A 40 -20.92 -7.38 3.60
C PHE A 40 -20.12 -7.08 2.33
N PRO A 41 -19.25 -6.06 2.33
CA PRO A 41 -18.43 -5.76 1.17
C PRO A 41 -17.35 -6.84 0.96
N LYS A 42 -17.11 -7.14 -0.31
CA LYS A 42 -16.27 -8.23 -0.80
C LYS A 42 -15.30 -7.78 -1.88
N TRP A 43 -14.10 -8.35 -1.85
CA TRP A 43 -13.08 -8.17 -2.87
C TRP A 43 -12.58 -9.52 -3.36
N LYS A 44 -12.48 -9.68 -4.69
CA LYS A 44 -11.75 -10.78 -5.30
C LYS A 44 -10.25 -10.52 -5.17
N VAL A 45 -9.52 -11.45 -4.58
CA VAL A 45 -8.07 -11.34 -4.36
C VAL A 45 -7.35 -12.06 -5.49
N GLN A 46 -6.48 -11.33 -6.18
CA GLN A 46 -5.73 -11.81 -7.34
C GLN A 46 -4.26 -11.40 -7.26
N VAL A 47 -3.38 -12.19 -7.87
CA VAL A 47 -1.94 -11.94 -7.94
C VAL A 47 -1.45 -11.97 -9.39
N GLN A 48 -0.36 -11.25 -9.65
CA GLN A 48 0.47 -11.43 -10.84
C GLN A 48 1.70 -12.20 -10.39
N ILE A 49 2.08 -13.25 -11.11
CA ILE A 49 3.28 -14.05 -10.82
C ILE A 49 4.17 -13.98 -12.04
N LEU A 50 5.41 -13.52 -11.81
CA LEU A 50 6.45 -13.46 -12.82
C LEU A 50 7.66 -14.21 -12.27
N ALA A 51 8.19 -15.17 -13.04
CA ALA A 51 9.41 -15.84 -12.67
C ALA A 51 10.58 -14.85 -12.75
N GLU A 52 11.55 -14.95 -11.84
CA GLU A 52 12.70 -14.04 -11.77
C GLU A 52 13.46 -13.94 -13.11
N LYS A 53 13.67 -15.08 -13.77
CA LYS A 53 14.29 -15.16 -15.11
C LYS A 53 13.54 -14.42 -16.22
N ASP A 54 12.28 -14.08 -15.99
CA ASP A 54 11.39 -13.43 -16.96
C ASP A 54 11.24 -11.92 -16.70
N ILE A 55 11.92 -11.38 -15.68
CA ILE A 55 11.88 -9.95 -15.34
C ILE A 55 12.23 -9.06 -16.54
N GLU A 56 13.26 -9.43 -17.31
CA GLU A 56 13.72 -8.65 -18.46
C GLU A 56 12.63 -8.47 -19.54
N LYS A 57 11.65 -9.39 -19.61
CA LYS A 57 10.54 -9.31 -20.58
C LYS A 57 9.64 -8.10 -20.36
N LEU A 58 9.66 -7.47 -19.18
CA LEU A 58 8.89 -6.27 -18.91
C LEU A 58 9.44 -5.04 -19.64
N GLY A 59 10.74 -5.01 -19.94
CA GLY A 59 11.39 -3.90 -20.65
C GLY A 59 11.55 -2.61 -19.83
N PHE A 60 11.23 -2.64 -18.53
CA PHE A 60 11.44 -1.56 -17.56
C PHE A 60 11.77 -2.17 -16.19
N ASN A 61 12.18 -1.33 -15.23
CA ASN A 61 12.47 -1.79 -13.87
C ASN A 61 11.19 -2.36 -13.20
N PRO A 62 11.12 -3.68 -12.90
CA PRO A 62 9.91 -4.29 -12.31
C PRO A 62 9.64 -3.82 -10.88
N PHE A 63 10.64 -3.21 -10.23
CA PHE A 63 10.61 -2.75 -8.84
C PHE A 63 10.41 -1.23 -8.73
N ASP A 64 10.09 -0.56 -9.85
CA ASP A 64 9.70 0.84 -9.86
C ASP A 64 8.22 0.96 -9.49
N LEU A 65 7.95 1.48 -8.29
CA LEU A 65 6.58 1.67 -7.76
C LEU A 65 5.71 2.59 -8.63
N THR A 66 6.29 3.38 -9.55
CA THR A 66 5.54 4.22 -10.49
C THR A 66 5.01 3.45 -11.71
N LYS A 67 5.36 2.16 -11.84
CA LYS A 67 5.03 1.31 -12.98
C LYS A 67 4.10 0.17 -12.56
N ILE A 68 3.18 -0.19 -13.45
CA ILE A 68 2.39 -1.42 -13.36
C ILE A 68 2.96 -2.47 -14.31
N TRP A 69 2.81 -3.75 -13.96
CA TRP A 69 3.05 -4.85 -14.89
C TRP A 69 1.81 -5.02 -15.77
N PRO A 70 1.91 -4.86 -17.10
CA PRO A 70 0.74 -4.97 -17.98
C PRO A 70 0.04 -6.32 -17.81
N HIS A 71 -1.28 -6.30 -17.60
CA HIS A 71 -2.05 -7.55 -17.43
C HIS A 71 -2.02 -8.46 -18.67
N SER A 72 -1.72 -7.90 -19.85
CA SER A 72 -1.51 -8.67 -21.08
C SER A 72 -0.21 -9.47 -21.07
N LEU A 73 0.81 -9.03 -20.32
CA LEU A 73 2.09 -9.71 -20.19
C LEU A 73 2.10 -10.64 -18.97
N VAL A 74 1.55 -10.19 -17.85
CA VAL A 74 1.44 -10.97 -16.61
C VAL A 74 -0.03 -10.98 -16.18
N PRO A 75 -0.81 -11.97 -16.62
CA PRO A 75 -2.24 -12.05 -16.29
C PRO A 75 -2.51 -12.18 -14.80
N LEU A 76 -3.71 -11.76 -14.39
CA LEU A 76 -4.19 -11.92 -13.03
C LEU A 76 -4.58 -13.37 -12.77
N MET A 77 -4.18 -13.90 -11.62
CA MET A 77 -4.57 -15.21 -11.12
C MET A 77 -5.35 -15.06 -9.82
N ASP A 78 -6.48 -15.75 -9.74
CA ASP A 78 -7.36 -15.72 -8.58
C ASP A 78 -6.79 -16.56 -7.44
N ILE A 79 -6.79 -16.00 -6.22
CA ILE A 79 -6.30 -16.71 -5.03
C ILE A 79 -7.32 -16.74 -3.87
N GLY A 80 -8.41 -15.98 -3.95
CA GLY A 80 -9.47 -16.03 -2.95
C GLY A 80 -10.37 -14.80 -2.91
N GLU A 81 -11.05 -14.62 -1.78
CA GLU A 81 -11.96 -13.52 -1.51
C GLU A 81 -11.68 -12.92 -0.13
N MET A 82 -11.74 -11.60 -0.02
CA MET A 82 -11.73 -10.88 1.24
C MET A 82 -13.13 -10.33 1.51
N ILE A 83 -13.68 -10.59 2.70
CA ILE A 83 -15.01 -10.16 3.12
C ILE A 83 -14.87 -9.40 4.44
N LEU A 84 -15.47 -8.21 4.54
CA LEU A 84 -15.61 -7.51 5.83
C LEU A 84 -17.02 -7.75 6.36
N ASN A 85 -17.13 -8.44 7.50
CA ASN A 85 -18.43 -8.92 8.01
C ASN A 85 -18.69 -8.61 9.49
N LYS A 86 -17.85 -7.80 10.11
CA LYS A 86 -17.97 -7.44 11.52
C LYS A 86 -17.39 -6.05 11.78
N ASN A 87 -18.18 -5.21 12.43
CA ASN A 87 -17.73 -3.90 12.92
C ASN A 87 -16.89 -4.05 14.20
N PRO A 88 -15.93 -3.14 14.45
CA PRO A 88 -15.21 -3.10 15.71
C PRO A 88 -16.19 -2.84 16.87
N GLN A 89 -15.96 -3.48 18.02
CA GLN A 89 -16.72 -3.22 19.24
C GLN A 89 -16.31 -1.88 19.87
N ASN A 90 -15.02 -1.53 19.74
CA ASN A 90 -14.51 -0.24 20.16
C ASN A 90 -13.53 0.32 19.12
N TYR A 91 -13.91 1.45 18.51
CA TYR A 91 -13.14 2.09 17.46
C TYR A 91 -11.71 2.45 17.88
N PHE A 92 -11.52 2.98 19.10
CA PHE A 92 -10.18 3.36 19.54
C PHE A 92 -9.26 2.14 19.74
N ASN A 93 -9.78 1.09 20.38
CA ASN A 93 -8.99 -0.10 20.69
C ASN A 93 -8.68 -0.96 19.45
N GLU A 94 -9.58 -0.98 18.46
CA GLU A 94 -9.46 -1.88 17.30
C GLU A 94 -9.09 -1.16 16.00
N ILE A 95 -9.36 0.14 15.86
CA ILE A 95 -9.04 0.90 14.63
C ILE A 95 -7.87 1.86 14.89
N GLU A 96 -7.99 2.78 15.84
CA GLU A 96 -6.93 3.78 16.09
C GLU A 96 -5.62 3.14 16.58
N GLN A 97 -5.72 2.06 17.35
CA GLN A 97 -4.56 1.31 17.83
C GLN A 97 -4.08 0.20 16.88
N ALA A 98 -4.73 -0.01 15.74
CA ALA A 98 -4.26 -0.98 14.75
C ALA A 98 -2.88 -0.58 14.20
N ALA A 99 -2.02 -1.58 14.02
CA ALA A 99 -0.66 -1.43 13.55
C ALA A 99 -0.37 -2.41 12.40
N PHE A 100 -0.28 -1.89 11.19
CA PHE A 100 0.07 -2.65 9.99
C PHE A 100 1.50 -2.34 9.58
N SER A 101 2.37 -3.35 9.45
CA SER A 101 3.74 -3.17 8.97
C SER A 101 4.00 -4.06 7.75
N PRO A 102 4.56 -3.52 6.66
CA PRO A 102 5.06 -4.35 5.57
C PRO A 102 6.11 -5.38 6.00
N SER A 103 6.86 -5.13 7.09
CA SER A 103 7.83 -6.09 7.64
C SER A 103 7.20 -7.36 8.21
N ASN A 104 5.89 -7.35 8.48
CA ASN A 104 5.19 -8.50 9.06
C ASN A 104 4.78 -9.47 7.95
N ILE A 105 5.77 -10.23 7.48
CA ILE A 105 5.58 -11.31 6.50
C ILE A 105 5.42 -12.66 7.20
N VAL A 106 5.03 -13.67 6.42
CA VAL A 106 4.95 -15.07 6.83
C VAL A 106 5.76 -15.93 5.86
N PRO A 107 6.25 -17.11 6.27
CA PRO A 107 7.01 -17.99 5.37
C PRO A 107 6.30 -18.19 4.01
N GLY A 108 7.06 -18.03 2.93
CA GLY A 108 6.55 -18.08 1.55
C GLY A 108 6.25 -16.71 0.92
N ILE A 109 6.32 -15.61 1.69
CA ILE A 109 6.24 -14.24 1.19
C ILE A 109 7.49 -13.49 1.65
N GLY A 110 8.34 -13.08 0.71
CA GLY A 110 9.52 -12.24 0.97
C GLY A 110 9.38 -10.83 0.42
N PHE A 111 10.46 -10.06 0.45
CA PHE A 111 10.51 -8.68 -0.06
C PHE A 111 11.14 -8.60 -1.46
N SER A 112 10.84 -7.52 -2.17
CA SER A 112 11.53 -7.15 -3.41
C SER A 112 12.52 -5.99 -3.17
N PRO A 113 13.49 -5.77 -4.06
CA PRO A 113 14.42 -4.64 -3.96
C PRO A 113 13.80 -3.28 -4.38
N ASP A 114 12.46 -3.15 -4.39
CA ASP A 114 11.80 -1.85 -4.54
C ASP A 114 12.24 -0.91 -3.42
N LYS A 115 12.93 0.18 -3.80
CA LYS A 115 13.51 1.15 -2.86
C LYS A 115 12.45 1.75 -1.92
N MET A 116 11.21 1.92 -2.37
CA MET A 116 10.12 2.41 -1.54
C MET A 116 9.66 1.35 -0.54
N LEU A 117 9.56 0.09 -0.94
CA LEU A 117 9.26 -1.01 -0.02
C LEU A 117 10.35 -1.16 1.04
N GLN A 118 11.62 -1.12 0.63
CA GLN A 118 12.77 -1.25 1.54
C GLN A 118 12.73 -0.23 2.69
N ALA A 119 12.39 1.03 2.40
CA ALA A 119 12.23 2.05 3.44
C ALA A 119 11.05 1.75 4.40
N ARG A 120 9.95 1.18 3.88
CA ARG A 120 8.73 0.89 4.65
C ARG A 120 8.87 -0.31 5.59
N ILE A 121 9.73 -1.27 5.27
CA ILE A 121 10.06 -2.40 6.16
C ILE A 121 10.57 -1.86 7.50
N PHE A 122 11.36 -0.78 7.49
CA PHE A 122 11.85 -0.14 8.70
C PHE A 122 10.87 0.89 9.29
N SER A 123 10.29 1.76 8.47
CA SER A 123 9.63 2.97 8.98
C SER A 123 8.32 2.71 9.74
N TYR A 124 7.56 1.69 9.36
CA TYR A 124 6.28 1.37 10.02
C TYR A 124 6.44 0.88 11.46
N PRO A 125 7.28 -0.14 11.76
CA PRO A 125 7.46 -0.57 13.14
C PRO A 125 8.10 0.54 13.99
N ASP A 126 8.93 1.40 13.39
CA ASP A 126 9.48 2.57 14.07
C ASP A 126 8.39 3.58 14.48
N ALA A 127 7.56 3.98 13.54
CA ALA A 127 6.43 4.87 13.79
C ALA A 127 5.44 4.28 14.80
N GLN A 128 5.19 2.97 14.78
CA GLN A 128 4.29 2.28 15.70
C GLN A 128 4.81 2.28 17.15
N ARG A 129 6.12 2.08 17.33
CA ARG A 129 6.77 2.19 18.65
C ARG A 129 6.59 3.58 19.25
N TYR A 130 6.67 4.63 18.43
CA TYR A 130 6.43 6.00 18.88
C TYR A 130 4.94 6.29 19.14
N ARG A 131 4.07 5.96 18.18
CA ARG A 131 2.64 6.32 18.20
C ARG A 131 1.84 5.58 19.27
N ILE A 132 2.10 4.28 19.46
CA ILE A 132 1.33 3.43 20.37
C ILE A 132 2.17 3.01 21.59
N GLY A 133 3.46 2.70 21.38
CA GLY A 133 4.39 2.27 22.42
C GLY A 133 5.15 1.01 22.03
N THR A 134 6.27 0.73 22.70
CA THR A 134 7.16 -0.41 22.41
C THR A 134 6.43 -1.75 22.30
N ASN A 135 5.44 -1.97 23.16
CA ASN A 135 4.69 -3.23 23.25
C ASN A 135 3.33 -3.18 22.52
N TYR A 136 3.20 -2.36 21.46
CA TYR A 136 1.95 -2.23 20.68
C TYR A 136 1.43 -3.56 20.12
N HIS A 137 2.33 -4.51 19.85
CA HIS A 137 2.04 -5.85 19.33
C HIS A 137 1.28 -6.73 20.34
N LEU A 138 1.28 -6.36 21.64
CA LEU A 138 0.54 -7.08 22.66
C LEU A 138 -0.96 -6.73 22.68
N LEU A 139 -1.34 -5.59 22.11
CA LEU A 139 -2.73 -5.15 22.06
C LEU A 139 -3.60 -6.17 21.30
N PRO A 140 -4.85 -6.44 21.74
CA PRO A 140 -5.67 -7.50 21.16
C PRO A 140 -5.82 -7.47 19.63
N VAL A 141 -5.88 -6.28 19.02
CA VAL A 141 -6.02 -6.15 17.56
C VAL A 141 -4.72 -6.42 16.79
N ASN A 142 -3.56 -6.22 17.43
CA ASN A 142 -2.23 -6.40 16.83
C ASN A 142 -1.61 -7.76 17.19
N ARG A 143 -2.15 -8.44 18.21
CA ARG A 143 -1.63 -9.69 18.73
C ARG A 143 -1.76 -10.80 17.70
N ALA A 144 -0.66 -11.50 17.44
CA ALA A 144 -0.67 -12.67 16.59
C ALA A 144 -1.63 -13.74 17.16
N LYS A 145 -2.33 -14.44 16.27
CA LYS A 145 -3.19 -15.58 16.66
C LYS A 145 -2.40 -16.88 16.84
N SER A 146 -1.19 -16.95 16.29
CA SER A 146 -0.24 -18.04 16.49
C SER A 146 0.50 -17.88 17.81
N GLU A 147 1.15 -18.95 18.26
CA GLU A 147 2.10 -18.89 19.37
C GLU A 147 3.24 -17.92 19.05
N VAL A 148 3.68 -17.13 20.04
CA VAL A 148 4.76 -16.16 19.89
C VAL A 148 5.82 -16.46 20.94
N ASN A 149 6.95 -16.98 20.47
CA ASN A 149 8.09 -17.32 21.31
C ASN A 149 9.26 -16.38 20.95
N THR A 150 9.56 -15.43 21.83
CA THR A 150 10.55 -14.37 21.57
C THR A 150 11.42 -14.11 22.80
N TYR A 151 12.59 -13.54 22.58
CA TYR A 151 13.48 -13.03 23.63
C TYR A 151 13.19 -11.57 24.01
N ASN A 152 12.22 -10.91 23.35
CA ASN A 152 11.81 -9.56 23.70
C ASN A 152 11.20 -9.52 25.11
N VAL A 153 11.70 -8.61 25.97
CA VAL A 153 11.24 -8.44 27.34
C VAL A 153 11.15 -6.98 27.75
N ALA A 154 10.47 -6.71 28.88
CA ALA A 154 10.33 -5.39 29.49
C ALA A 154 9.67 -4.36 28.54
N GLY A 155 10.06 -3.08 28.65
CA GLY A 155 9.43 -1.97 27.93
C GLY A 155 8.13 -1.48 28.57
N ALA A 156 7.74 -0.25 28.24
CA ALA A 156 6.53 0.37 28.78
C ALA A 156 5.29 -0.46 28.42
N MET A 157 4.36 -0.56 29.38
CA MET A 157 3.09 -1.27 29.22
C MET A 157 3.25 -2.72 28.73
N ASN A 158 4.31 -3.41 29.14
CA ASN A 158 4.39 -4.85 28.93
C ASN A 158 3.43 -5.54 29.90
N PHE A 159 2.30 -6.02 29.37
CA PHE A 159 1.31 -6.80 30.11
C PHE A 159 1.31 -8.27 29.66
N ASP A 160 2.35 -8.70 28.95
CA ASP A 160 2.42 -10.08 28.50
C ASP A 160 2.69 -11.03 29.67
N SER A 161 2.15 -12.23 29.55
CA SER A 161 2.27 -13.27 30.57
C SER A 161 3.29 -14.35 30.23
N TYR A 162 4.04 -14.20 29.12
CA TYR A 162 5.08 -15.15 28.74
C TYR A 162 6.20 -15.14 29.79
N LYS A 163 6.12 -16.13 30.67
CA LYS A 163 7.19 -16.55 31.55
C LYS A 163 8.25 -17.24 30.71
N ASN A 164 9.27 -16.51 30.25
CA ASN A 164 10.49 -17.16 29.79
C ASN A 164 11.27 -17.62 31.04
N ASP A 165 10.85 -18.77 31.58
CA ASP A 165 11.40 -19.37 32.80
C ASP A 165 12.79 -20.01 32.56
N ALA A 166 13.27 -20.01 31.31
CA ALA A 166 14.49 -20.67 30.88
C ALA A 166 15.67 -19.70 30.73
N ALA A 167 15.63 -18.82 29.71
CA ALA A 167 16.73 -17.89 29.42
C ALA A 167 16.28 -16.69 28.60
N TYR A 168 16.81 -15.51 28.92
CA TYR A 168 16.59 -14.26 28.17
C TYR A 168 17.65 -14.00 27.08
N TYR A 169 18.42 -15.01 26.71
CA TYR A 169 19.52 -14.92 25.75
C TYR A 169 19.62 -16.20 24.91
N GLU A 170 20.26 -16.08 23.75
CA GLU A 170 20.60 -17.18 22.84
C GLU A 170 22.06 -16.96 22.36
N PRO A 171 22.88 -18.03 22.23
CA PRO A 171 22.59 -19.43 22.55
C PRO A 171 22.53 -19.71 24.06
N ASN A 172 21.72 -20.68 24.46
CA ASN A 172 21.56 -21.12 25.85
C ASN A 172 21.38 -22.65 25.97
N SER A 173 21.45 -23.16 27.21
CA SER A 173 21.41 -24.61 27.50
C SER A 173 20.02 -25.18 27.81
N TYR A 174 18.94 -24.42 27.60
CA TYR A 174 17.59 -24.83 27.95
C TYR A 174 16.79 -25.27 26.72
N ASP A 175 16.24 -26.48 26.75
CA ASP A 175 15.54 -27.07 25.61
C ASP A 175 14.19 -26.43 25.28
N ASN A 176 13.53 -25.85 26.28
CA ASN A 176 12.24 -25.17 26.15
C ASN A 176 12.37 -23.67 25.80
N SER A 177 13.59 -23.17 25.56
CA SER A 177 13.80 -21.79 25.09
C SER A 177 13.48 -21.68 23.59
N PRO A 178 13.05 -20.50 23.10
CA PRO A 178 12.84 -20.27 21.67
C PRO A 178 14.13 -20.54 20.87
N LYS A 179 14.06 -21.31 19.77
CA LYS A 179 15.19 -21.61 18.89
C LYS A 179 14.87 -21.18 17.46
N GLU A 180 15.91 -20.87 16.68
CA GLU A 180 15.77 -20.63 15.26
C GLU A 180 15.27 -21.89 14.54
N ASP A 181 14.44 -21.70 13.51
CA ASP A 181 14.02 -22.77 12.60
C ASP A 181 14.52 -22.47 11.20
N LYS A 182 15.58 -23.18 10.80
CA LYS A 182 16.25 -23.00 9.51
C LYS A 182 15.38 -23.42 8.32
N SER A 183 14.26 -24.12 8.54
CA SER A 183 13.34 -24.49 7.46
C SER A 183 12.62 -23.28 6.85
N TYR A 184 12.65 -22.12 7.52
CA TYR A 184 12.05 -20.87 7.04
C TYR A 184 13.05 -19.90 6.43
N LEU A 185 14.31 -20.29 6.20
CA LEU A 185 15.28 -19.43 5.54
C LEU A 185 14.82 -19.08 4.11
N GLU A 186 14.94 -17.80 3.77
CA GLU A 186 14.75 -17.34 2.39
C GLU A 186 15.91 -17.84 1.50
N PRO A 187 15.66 -18.07 0.20
CA PRO A 187 16.73 -18.34 -0.74
C PRO A 187 17.67 -17.13 -0.87
N ASP A 188 18.94 -17.40 -1.13
CA ASP A 188 19.94 -16.35 -1.37
C ASP A 188 19.55 -15.47 -2.57
N LEU A 189 19.63 -14.14 -2.38
CA LEU A 189 19.49 -13.18 -3.46
C LEU A 189 20.88 -12.83 -4.02
N VAL A 190 21.08 -13.06 -5.32
CA VAL A 190 22.33 -12.67 -6.00
C VAL A 190 22.39 -11.14 -6.11
N LEU A 191 23.49 -10.55 -5.65
CA LEU A 191 23.73 -9.11 -5.68
C LEU A 191 24.87 -8.77 -6.65
N GLU A 192 24.71 -7.66 -7.37
CA GLU A 192 25.71 -7.14 -8.30
C GLU A 192 25.94 -5.64 -8.07
N GLY A 193 27.13 -5.17 -8.45
CA GLY A 193 27.53 -3.77 -8.36
C GLY A 193 28.15 -3.37 -7.02
N VAL A 194 28.48 -2.08 -6.89
CA VAL A 194 29.08 -1.52 -5.67
C VAL A 194 28.03 -0.83 -4.80
N ALA A 195 28.25 -0.80 -3.49
CA ALA A 195 27.35 -0.09 -2.57
C ALA A 195 27.46 1.44 -2.78
N GLN A 196 26.46 2.04 -3.41
CA GLN A 196 26.39 3.48 -3.68
C GLN A 196 24.94 3.98 -3.82
N ARG A 197 24.77 5.30 -3.93
CA ARG A 197 23.47 5.94 -4.17
C ARG A 197 23.17 5.98 -5.67
N TYR A 198 22.51 4.96 -6.17
CA TYR A 198 22.07 4.91 -7.58
C TYR A 198 20.89 5.86 -7.83
N ALA A 199 21.01 6.65 -8.89
CA ALA A 199 19.88 7.37 -9.49
C ALA A 199 18.76 6.40 -9.90
N PRO A 200 17.54 6.89 -10.22
CA PRO A 200 16.51 6.07 -10.85
C PRO A 200 17.07 5.35 -12.07
N LEU A 201 16.75 4.06 -12.21
CA LEU A 201 17.23 3.22 -13.32
C LEU A 201 16.52 3.53 -14.64
N ASP A 202 15.36 4.17 -14.57
CA ASP A 202 14.47 4.40 -15.70
C ASP A 202 14.10 5.88 -15.80
N ASN A 203 14.14 6.41 -17.02
CA ASN A 203 13.75 7.78 -17.36
C ASN A 203 12.41 7.83 -18.13
N ASP A 204 11.76 6.68 -18.30
CA ASP A 204 10.40 6.61 -18.82
C ASP A 204 9.39 6.98 -17.74
N PHE A 205 9.00 8.25 -17.76
CA PHE A 205 7.97 8.80 -16.88
C PHE A 205 6.59 8.91 -17.54
N TYR A 206 6.48 8.64 -18.85
CA TYR A 206 5.34 9.12 -19.65
C TYR A 206 4.61 8.02 -20.41
N THR A 207 5.23 6.86 -20.67
CA THR A 207 4.58 5.78 -21.44
C THR A 207 3.34 5.24 -20.74
N GLN A 208 3.43 4.91 -19.45
CA GLN A 208 2.28 4.35 -18.73
C GLN A 208 1.17 5.37 -18.44
N PRO A 209 1.47 6.62 -18.05
CA PRO A 209 0.44 7.66 -18.00
C PRO A 209 -0.24 7.90 -19.35
N ARG A 210 0.50 7.83 -20.47
CA ARG A 210 -0.05 7.96 -21.83
C ARG A 210 -0.99 6.80 -22.14
N ALA A 211 -0.59 5.57 -21.82
CA ALA A 211 -1.43 4.40 -21.98
C ALA A 211 -2.74 4.54 -21.19
N LEU A 212 -2.67 4.99 -19.93
CA LEU A 212 -3.86 5.25 -19.10
C LEU A 212 -4.76 6.33 -19.72
N PHE A 213 -4.19 7.47 -20.14
CA PHE A 213 -4.94 8.55 -20.79
C PHE A 213 -5.66 8.08 -22.06
N ASN A 214 -5.02 7.23 -22.86
CA ASN A 214 -5.61 6.70 -24.09
C ASN A 214 -6.76 5.71 -23.84
N LEU A 215 -6.83 5.08 -22.67
CA LEU A 215 -7.94 4.22 -22.27
C LEU A 215 -9.18 5.00 -21.82
N MET A 216 -9.04 6.29 -21.50
CA MET A 216 -10.15 7.11 -21.03
C MET A 216 -11.08 7.50 -22.19
N ASN A 217 -12.38 7.49 -21.91
CA ASN A 217 -13.36 8.12 -22.79
C ASN A 217 -13.35 9.65 -22.64
N ASP A 218 -14.09 10.35 -23.50
CA ASP A 218 -14.06 11.81 -23.56
C ASP A 218 -14.59 12.48 -22.28
N ASP A 219 -15.60 11.90 -21.64
CA ASP A 219 -16.14 12.40 -20.36
C ASP A 219 -15.11 12.27 -19.24
N GLN A 220 -14.39 11.14 -19.17
CA GLN A 220 -13.33 10.90 -18.19
C GLN A 220 -12.14 11.85 -18.42
N LYS A 221 -11.75 12.08 -19.68
CA LYS A 221 -10.71 13.05 -20.03
C LYS A 221 -11.12 14.46 -19.62
N THR A 222 -12.36 14.85 -19.88
CA THR A 222 -12.89 16.16 -19.51
C THR A 222 -12.87 16.36 -18.00
N GLN A 223 -13.32 15.36 -17.23
CA GLN A 223 -13.23 15.37 -15.76
C GLN A 223 -11.78 15.46 -15.27
N LEU A 224 -10.86 14.69 -15.86
CA LEU A 224 -9.43 14.74 -15.54
C LEU A 224 -8.86 16.15 -15.72
N PHE A 225 -9.13 16.81 -16.85
CA PHE A 225 -8.65 18.16 -17.12
C PHE A 225 -9.18 19.16 -16.10
N HIS A 226 -10.49 19.12 -15.82
CA HIS A 226 -11.12 20.02 -14.86
C HIS A 226 -10.63 19.80 -13.44
N ASN A 227 -10.41 18.55 -13.03
CA ASN A 227 -9.89 18.22 -11.71
C ASN A 227 -8.47 18.74 -11.52
N ILE A 228 -7.60 18.56 -12.53
CA ILE A 228 -6.23 19.08 -12.49
C ILE A 228 -6.23 20.60 -12.48
N ALA A 229 -7.00 21.24 -13.36
CA ALA A 229 -7.08 22.70 -13.42
C ALA A 229 -7.60 23.30 -12.09
N ALA A 230 -8.65 22.70 -11.50
CA ALA A 230 -9.16 23.13 -10.21
C ALA A 230 -8.12 22.97 -9.08
N SER A 231 -7.30 21.91 -9.11
CA SER A 231 -6.23 21.70 -8.11
C SER A 231 -5.07 22.70 -8.23
N MET A 232 -4.99 23.44 -9.34
CA MET A 232 -3.95 24.44 -9.60
C MET A 232 -4.38 25.87 -9.23
N GLU A 233 -5.57 26.06 -8.65
CA GLU A 233 -6.01 27.38 -8.19
C GLU A 233 -5.02 27.96 -7.15
N GLY A 234 -4.57 29.20 -7.39
CA GLY A 234 -3.60 29.88 -6.51
C GLY A 234 -2.14 29.41 -6.67
N VAL A 235 -1.83 28.52 -7.62
CA VAL A 235 -0.45 28.08 -7.91
C VAL A 235 0.26 29.09 -8.82
N ASP A 236 1.54 29.34 -8.55
CA ASP A 236 2.40 30.22 -9.37
C ASP A 236 2.48 29.74 -10.83
N GLU A 237 2.35 30.68 -11.77
CA GLU A 237 2.35 30.43 -13.22
C GLU A 237 3.58 29.63 -13.70
N LYS A 238 4.76 29.84 -13.10
CA LYS A 238 5.98 29.09 -13.48
C LYS A 238 5.88 27.61 -13.14
N ILE A 239 5.12 27.26 -12.10
CA ILE A 239 4.88 25.88 -11.68
C ILE A 239 3.83 25.25 -12.61
N ILE A 240 2.75 25.99 -12.92
CA ILE A 240 1.72 25.57 -13.88
C ILE A 240 2.36 25.27 -15.24
N THR A 241 3.21 26.18 -15.74
CA THR A 241 3.94 26.00 -17.00
C THR A 241 4.77 24.72 -17.00
N ARG A 242 5.55 24.48 -15.95
CA ARG A 242 6.34 23.24 -15.81
C ARG A 242 5.47 21.99 -15.77
N ALA A 243 4.33 22.04 -15.09
CA ALA A 243 3.40 20.91 -15.05
C ALA A 243 2.82 20.61 -16.44
N LEU A 244 2.41 21.64 -17.18
CA LEU A 244 1.93 21.51 -18.55
C LEU A 244 2.99 20.89 -19.48
N GLU A 245 4.28 21.22 -19.32
CA GLU A 245 5.37 20.57 -20.07
C GLU A 245 5.45 19.06 -19.81
N HIS A 246 5.17 18.61 -18.59
CA HIS A 246 5.10 17.17 -18.28
C HIS A 246 3.86 16.53 -18.91
N PHE A 247 2.70 17.17 -18.85
CA PHE A 247 1.48 16.66 -19.48
C PHE A 247 1.60 16.59 -21.01
N GLU A 248 2.32 17.52 -21.64
CA GLU A 248 2.59 17.52 -23.08
C GLU A 248 3.42 16.27 -23.48
N LYS A 249 4.40 15.90 -22.65
CA LYS A 249 5.18 14.66 -22.81
C LYS A 249 4.36 13.39 -22.62
N ILE A 250 3.19 13.48 -21.97
CA ILE A 250 2.21 12.37 -21.90
C ILE A 250 1.30 12.38 -23.12
N SER A 251 0.78 13.53 -23.54
CA SER A 251 0.03 13.72 -24.79
C SER A 251 -0.23 15.22 -25.02
N PRO A 252 -0.07 15.73 -26.26
CA PRO A 252 -0.45 17.11 -26.58
C PRO A 252 -1.91 17.44 -26.24
N ASP A 253 -2.82 16.50 -26.45
CA ASP A 253 -4.24 16.69 -26.13
C ASP A 253 -4.48 16.77 -24.62
N TYR A 254 -3.64 16.12 -23.81
CA TYR A 254 -3.74 16.17 -22.36
C TYR A 254 -3.36 17.57 -21.84
N ALA A 255 -2.19 18.09 -22.24
CA ALA A 255 -1.79 19.44 -21.87
C ALA A 255 -2.76 20.51 -22.40
N LYS A 256 -3.20 20.38 -23.67
CA LYS A 256 -4.19 21.29 -24.26
C LYS A 256 -5.52 21.28 -23.51
N GLY A 257 -5.99 20.10 -23.09
CA GLY A 257 -7.21 19.93 -22.31
C GLY A 257 -7.12 20.66 -20.96
N ILE A 258 -6.02 20.47 -20.22
CA ILE A 258 -5.78 21.16 -18.95
C ILE A 258 -5.66 22.67 -19.17
N LYS A 259 -4.87 23.11 -20.16
CA LYS A 259 -4.70 24.54 -20.47
C LYS A 259 -6.03 25.22 -20.74
N LYS A 260 -6.89 24.63 -21.57
CA LYS A 260 -8.24 25.15 -21.81
C LYS A 260 -9.08 25.20 -20.54
N ALA A 261 -8.93 24.22 -19.63
CA ALA A 261 -9.65 24.20 -18.36
C ALA A 261 -9.13 25.24 -17.34
N LEU A 262 -7.89 25.72 -17.50
CA LEU A 262 -7.30 26.79 -16.69
C LEU A 262 -7.71 28.20 -17.16
N GLU A 263 -7.99 28.38 -18.45
CA GLU A 263 -8.39 29.65 -19.10
C GLU A 263 -9.83 30.11 -18.76
N LYS A 264 -10.39 29.68 -17.62
CA LYS A 264 -11.75 30.06 -17.19
C LYS A 264 -12.01 31.57 -17.25
#